data_AF-A0A7S0YC99-F1
#
_entry.id   AF-A0A7S0YC99-F1
#
_cell.length_a   1.000
_cell.length_b   1.000
_cell.length_c   1.000
_cell.angle_alpha   90.00
_cell.angle_beta   90.00
_cell.angle_gamma   90.00
#
_symmetry.space_group_name_H-M   'P 1'
#
loop_
_entity.id
_entity.type
_entity.pdbx_description
1 polymer ?
#
loop_
_entity_poly.entity_id
_entity_poly.type
_entity_poly.pdbx_seq_one_letter_code
_entity_poly.pdbx_strand_id
1 'polypeptide(L)'
;AGPKKGKKKGIGFHATVDGERTPSRTAASSAQMDENMRAKLKELRKASNMWMRMRDDCMKPMYQYVWNSIRFWVLGNAAGYGSTISGGGGGGSGEGGGGIITASSSRVLTRNLPMPRVLIYSLFAWSSFVIVMYSVAYSLVKSTAPIIANQGIINYMLSRLINLVLQVHQLCVIAQDSGNAAASPAFAAQVATIVTYKKKLRDLYHTLLAGGMTRTYYGAATELFMSITTPSVNDNYPKVANMIFGSNEQCLRLNATVCPGPEARFYEYSRVGFNTMMTMVMIAADHLVYVATSEPNNVTFDSYDVDIIFNLGTFDLFDGVQRLSSLHEDAFLRVFSNVIIIHSIMMGVGLVSAVAFFMFLSKPYVAKLRKETTTLAEMAAMLPREVDLTKALVAAAKLEPESAQIGGGGKKSGGGGGTSGGAPDASFHGMASRSASMDFSHMQ
;
A
#
# COMPACT_ATOMS: atom_id res chain seq x y z
N ALA A 1 0.08 -22.36 81.53
CA ALA A 1 -0.94 -23.40 81.31
C ALA A 1 -2.15 -22.78 80.60
N GLY A 2 -2.40 -23.25 79.37
CA GLY A 2 -3.48 -23.00 78.39
C GLY A 2 -4.56 -21.91 78.55
N PRO A 3 -5.01 -21.33 77.41
CA PRO A 3 -6.35 -20.81 77.27
C PRO A 3 -7.21 -21.61 76.27
N LYS A 4 -8.52 -21.41 76.47
CA LYS A 4 -9.65 -22.27 76.11
C LYS A 4 -10.13 -22.10 74.67
N LYS A 5 -10.62 -23.19 74.09
CA LYS A 5 -11.36 -23.23 72.81
C LYS A 5 -12.76 -22.61 72.97
N GLY A 6 -13.06 -21.58 72.19
CA GLY A 6 -14.40 -21.01 72.02
C GLY A 6 -15.02 -21.45 70.69
N LYS A 7 -16.06 -22.30 70.76
CA LYS A 7 -17.01 -22.59 69.68
C LYS A 7 -17.82 -21.33 69.36
N LYS A 8 -17.85 -20.88 68.10
CA LYS A 8 -18.93 -20.02 67.59
C LYS A 8 -19.74 -20.77 66.53
N LYS A 9 -21.04 -20.83 66.80
CA LYS A 9 -22.11 -21.42 65.99
C LYS A 9 -22.33 -20.60 64.72
N GLY A 10 -22.60 -21.31 63.63
CA GLY A 10 -23.07 -20.73 62.38
C GLY A 10 -24.46 -20.11 62.52
N ILE A 11 -24.67 -19.04 61.77
CA ILE A 11 -25.98 -18.51 61.40
C ILE A 11 -25.96 -18.52 59.88
N GLY A 12 -26.68 -19.47 59.30
CA GLY A 12 -26.95 -19.52 57.87
C GLY A 12 -28.06 -18.53 57.54
N PHE A 13 -27.77 -17.57 56.68
CA PHE A 13 -28.77 -16.80 55.95
C PHE A 13 -28.76 -17.29 54.51
N HIS A 14 -29.72 -18.14 54.17
CA HIS A 14 -30.10 -18.41 52.80
C HIS A 14 -31.03 -17.27 52.36
N ALA A 15 -30.50 -16.32 51.59
CA ALA A 15 -31.30 -15.38 50.81
C ALA A 15 -31.13 -15.77 49.34
N THR A 16 -32.03 -16.62 48.84
CA THR A 16 -32.27 -16.81 47.40
C THR A 16 -32.95 -15.56 46.88
N VAL A 17 -32.15 -14.66 46.30
CA VAL A 17 -32.64 -13.57 45.46
C VAL A 17 -32.48 -14.03 44.01
N ASP A 18 -33.56 -14.57 43.45
CA ASP A 18 -33.70 -14.77 42.01
C ASP A 18 -33.88 -13.40 41.35
N GLY A 19 -32.75 -12.73 41.11
CA GLY A 19 -32.67 -11.51 40.32
C GLY A 19 -32.47 -11.86 38.85
N GLU A 20 -33.55 -11.77 38.09
CA GLU A 20 -33.56 -11.85 36.62
C GLU A 20 -32.55 -10.85 36.04
N ARG A 21 -31.39 -11.37 35.65
CA ARG A 21 -30.26 -10.58 35.13
C ARG A 21 -30.55 -10.28 33.66
N THR A 22 -31.30 -9.22 33.39
CA THR A 22 -31.42 -8.69 32.03
C THR A 22 -30.02 -8.25 31.56
N PRO A 23 -29.49 -8.81 30.46
CA PRO A 23 -28.17 -8.44 29.96
C PRO A 23 -28.15 -6.97 29.55
N SER A 24 -27.18 -6.23 30.06
CA SER A 24 -26.98 -4.81 29.78
C SER A 24 -26.78 -4.59 28.28
N ARG A 25 -27.73 -3.89 27.67
CA ARG A 25 -27.82 -3.59 26.24
C ARG A 25 -26.59 -2.83 25.67
N THR A 26 -25.77 -2.27 26.56
CA THR A 26 -24.54 -1.53 26.23
C THR A 26 -23.35 -2.42 25.87
N ALA A 27 -23.26 -3.65 26.40
CA ALA A 27 -22.16 -4.57 26.06
C ALA A 27 -22.31 -5.19 24.66
N ALA A 28 -23.55 -5.34 24.17
CA ALA A 28 -23.83 -5.84 22.83
C ALA A 28 -23.46 -4.81 21.74
N SER A 29 -23.65 -3.51 22.02
CA SER A 29 -23.37 -2.43 21.07
C SER A 29 -21.88 -2.25 20.78
N SER A 30 -21.00 -2.41 21.79
CA SER A 30 -19.56 -2.26 21.58
C SER A 30 -18.98 -3.45 20.82
N ALA A 31 -19.45 -4.68 21.10
CA ALA A 31 -19.05 -5.88 20.37
C ALA A 31 -19.43 -5.80 18.88
N GLN A 32 -20.62 -5.27 18.57
CA GLN A 32 -21.09 -5.14 17.18
C GLN A 32 -20.32 -4.06 16.40
N MET A 33 -19.91 -2.98 17.06
CA MET A 33 -19.06 -1.95 16.44
C MET A 33 -17.65 -2.48 16.14
N ASP A 34 -17.10 -3.29 17.04
CA ASP A 34 -15.80 -3.95 16.88
C ASP A 34 -15.81 -4.95 15.72
N GLU A 35 -16.90 -5.72 15.55
CA GLU A 35 -17.07 -6.67 14.46
C GLU A 35 -17.19 -5.96 13.10
N ASN A 36 -17.98 -4.88 13.03
CA ASN A 36 -18.08 -4.05 11.83
C ASN A 36 -16.75 -3.41 11.43
N MET A 37 -15.96 -2.94 12.40
CA MET A 37 -14.64 -2.38 12.14
C MET A 37 -13.65 -3.45 11.65
N ARG A 38 -13.68 -4.66 12.24
CA ARG A 38 -12.86 -5.80 11.76
C ARG A 38 -13.26 -6.25 10.36
N ALA A 39 -14.56 -6.24 10.03
CA ALA A 39 -15.05 -6.57 8.70
C ALA A 39 -14.54 -5.56 7.66
N LYS A 40 -14.66 -4.24 7.93
CA LYS A 40 -14.09 -3.19 7.07
C LYS A 40 -12.57 -3.32 6.91
N LEU A 41 -11.83 -3.62 7.99
CA LEU A 41 -10.38 -3.82 7.92
C LEU A 41 -10.00 -5.04 7.05
N LYS A 42 -10.78 -6.12 7.10
CA LYS A 42 -10.57 -7.29 6.22
C LYS A 42 -10.77 -6.91 4.76
N GLU A 43 -11.84 -6.18 4.43
CA GLU A 43 -12.10 -5.71 3.06
C GLU A 43 -11.00 -4.78 2.54
N LEU A 44 -10.55 -3.81 3.35
CA LEU A 44 -9.45 -2.93 2.98
C LEU A 44 -8.14 -3.70 2.76
N ARG A 45 -7.85 -4.69 3.59
CA ARG A 45 -6.67 -5.56 3.43
C ARG A 45 -6.77 -6.41 2.16
N LYS A 46 -7.97 -6.88 1.82
CA LYS A 46 -8.24 -7.64 0.60
C LYS A 46 -8.06 -6.77 -0.64
N ALA A 47 -8.60 -5.55 -0.63
CA ALA A 47 -8.41 -4.56 -1.70
C ALA A 47 -6.93 -4.16 -1.86
N SER A 48 -6.22 -3.92 -0.75
CA SER A 48 -4.77 -3.63 -0.78
C SER A 48 -3.96 -4.79 -1.35
N ASN A 49 -4.26 -6.03 -0.96
CA ASN A 49 -3.57 -7.21 -1.49
C ASN A 49 -3.90 -7.44 -2.97
N MET A 50 -5.14 -7.19 -3.38
CA MET A 50 -5.54 -7.26 -4.78
C MET A 50 -4.79 -6.22 -5.61
N TRP A 51 -4.68 -4.98 -5.13
CA TRP A 51 -3.93 -3.93 -5.81
C TRP A 51 -2.43 -4.23 -5.90
N MET A 52 -1.82 -4.78 -4.84
CA MET A 52 -0.42 -5.21 -4.86
C MET A 52 -0.18 -6.36 -5.84
N ARG A 53 -1.09 -7.35 -5.91
CA ARG A 53 -1.00 -8.42 -6.91
C ARG A 53 -1.18 -7.88 -8.33
N MET A 54 -2.17 -7.01 -8.55
CA MET A 54 -2.43 -6.41 -9.85
C MET A 54 -1.25 -5.55 -10.32
N ARG A 55 -0.61 -4.81 -9.40
CA ARG A 55 0.64 -4.11 -9.66
C ARG A 55 1.74 -5.09 -10.05
N ASP A 56 1.98 -6.13 -9.27
CA ASP A 56 3.09 -7.05 -9.51
C ASP A 56 2.87 -7.88 -10.80
N ASP A 57 1.65 -8.32 -11.07
CA ASP A 57 1.28 -9.13 -12.23
C ASP A 57 1.24 -8.30 -13.53
N CYS A 58 0.86 -7.01 -13.48
CA CYS A 58 0.95 -6.13 -14.66
C CYS A 58 2.34 -5.54 -14.84
N MET A 59 3.04 -5.16 -13.77
CA MET A 59 4.32 -4.45 -13.88
C MET A 59 5.51 -5.37 -14.13
N LYS A 60 5.54 -6.58 -13.56
CA LYS A 60 6.67 -7.50 -13.80
C LYS A 60 6.85 -7.86 -15.28
N PRO A 61 5.82 -8.31 -16.03
CA PRO A 61 6.03 -8.64 -17.45
C PRO A 61 6.38 -7.39 -18.27
N MET A 62 5.83 -6.22 -17.93
CA MET A 62 6.17 -4.96 -18.59
C MET A 62 7.63 -4.56 -18.33
N TYR A 63 8.09 -4.64 -17.08
CA TYR A 63 9.47 -4.34 -16.72
C TYR A 63 10.45 -5.35 -17.33
N GLN A 64 10.10 -6.63 -17.32
CA GLN A 64 10.90 -7.68 -17.97
C GLN A 64 10.99 -7.46 -19.48
N TYR A 65 9.89 -7.04 -20.13
CA TYR A 65 9.86 -6.75 -21.56
C TYR A 65 10.71 -5.53 -21.92
N VAL A 66 10.60 -4.45 -21.13
CA VAL A 66 11.41 -3.24 -21.29
C VAL A 66 12.88 -3.55 -21.04
N TRP A 67 13.21 -4.27 -19.97
CA TRP A 67 14.59 -4.65 -19.65
C TRP A 67 15.21 -5.55 -20.71
N ASN A 68 14.46 -6.54 -21.22
CA ASN A 68 14.91 -7.41 -22.29
C ASN A 68 15.09 -6.64 -23.60
N SER A 69 14.23 -5.67 -23.91
CA SER A 69 14.35 -4.82 -25.09
C SER A 69 15.57 -3.90 -25.01
N ILE A 70 15.82 -3.29 -23.85
CA ILE A 70 17.03 -2.49 -23.59
C ILE A 70 18.28 -3.37 -23.69
N ARG A 71 18.26 -4.55 -23.08
CA ARG A 71 19.39 -5.49 -23.10
C ARG A 71 19.71 -5.98 -24.51
N PHE A 72 18.69 -6.29 -25.32
CA PHE A 72 18.87 -6.66 -26.73
C PHE A 72 19.44 -5.50 -27.55
N TRP A 73 19.12 -4.26 -27.20
CA TRP A 73 19.60 -3.07 -27.92
C TRP A 73 21.02 -2.66 -27.53
N VAL A 74 21.33 -2.66 -26.24
CA VAL A 74 22.67 -2.33 -25.70
C VAL A 74 23.67 -3.42 -26.10
N LEU A 75 23.31 -4.70 -26.01
CA LEU A 75 24.20 -5.80 -26.40
C LEU A 75 24.18 -6.06 -27.91
N GLY A 76 23.07 -5.80 -28.60
CA GLY A 76 22.96 -5.98 -30.06
C GLY A 76 23.72 -4.92 -30.86
N ASN A 77 23.79 -3.66 -30.39
CA ASN A 77 24.61 -2.63 -31.03
C ASN A 77 26.11 -2.76 -30.75
N ALA A 78 26.50 -3.49 -29.70
CA ALA A 78 27.92 -3.76 -29.42
C ALA A 78 28.51 -4.87 -30.32
N ALA A 79 27.67 -5.70 -30.95
CA ALA A 79 28.10 -6.93 -31.62
C ALA A 79 28.12 -6.89 -33.16
N GLY A 80 27.70 -5.83 -33.85
CA GLY A 80 27.68 -5.92 -35.32
C GLY A 80 27.17 -4.74 -36.11
N TYR A 81 27.98 -3.68 -36.20
CA TYR A 81 27.99 -2.78 -37.35
C TYR A 81 29.42 -2.74 -37.92
N GLY A 82 29.88 -3.88 -38.42
CA GLY A 82 31.24 -4.02 -38.95
C GLY A 82 31.48 -5.22 -39.87
N SER A 83 30.44 -5.90 -40.36
CA SER A 83 30.59 -6.91 -41.42
C SER A 83 30.14 -6.29 -42.74
N THR A 84 31.00 -5.46 -43.30
CA THR A 84 31.05 -5.28 -44.75
C THR A 84 31.50 -6.62 -45.33
N ILE A 85 30.56 -7.41 -45.83
CA ILE A 85 30.86 -8.54 -46.72
C ILE A 85 31.37 -7.92 -48.03
N SER A 86 32.66 -7.62 -48.03
CA SER A 86 33.44 -7.32 -49.22
C SER A 86 33.62 -8.65 -49.96
N GLY A 87 32.81 -8.86 -50.99
CA GLY A 87 33.00 -9.97 -51.93
C GLY A 87 34.37 -9.86 -52.59
N GLY A 88 35.31 -10.66 -52.12
CA GLY A 88 36.59 -10.87 -52.77
C GLY A 88 36.39 -11.58 -54.11
N GLY A 89 36.60 -10.85 -55.20
CA GLY A 89 36.78 -11.44 -56.53
C GLY A 89 38.09 -12.21 -56.58
N GLY A 90 37.99 -13.54 -56.62
CA GLY A 90 39.08 -14.45 -56.99
C GLY A 90 38.82 -14.95 -58.41
N GLY A 91 39.69 -14.57 -59.33
CA GLY A 91 39.59 -14.87 -60.76
C GLY A 91 39.79 -16.34 -61.10
N GLY A 92 39.05 -16.79 -62.11
CA GLY A 92 39.25 -18.05 -62.81
C GLY A 92 38.98 -17.85 -64.29
N SER A 93 40.06 -17.74 -65.06
CA SER A 93 40.06 -17.75 -66.53
C SER A 93 39.74 -19.15 -67.04
N GLY A 94 38.68 -19.27 -67.83
CA GLY A 94 38.32 -20.49 -68.55
C GLY A 94 37.43 -20.14 -69.74
N GLU A 95 38.03 -20.09 -70.92
CA GLU A 95 37.34 -20.09 -72.22
C GLU A 95 36.54 -21.39 -72.38
N GLY A 96 35.29 -21.26 -72.83
CA GLY A 96 34.46 -22.42 -73.18
C GLY A 96 33.02 -21.99 -73.39
N GLY A 97 32.60 -21.93 -74.66
CA GLY A 97 31.28 -21.49 -75.06
C GLY A 97 30.13 -22.38 -74.58
N GLY A 98 28.93 -21.81 -74.60
CA GLY A 98 27.69 -22.52 -74.31
C GLY A 98 26.71 -21.60 -73.61
N GLY A 99 25.75 -21.07 -74.36
CA GLY A 99 24.74 -20.16 -73.85
C GLY A 99 23.92 -20.79 -72.71
N ILE A 100 24.01 -20.18 -71.53
CA ILE A 100 22.98 -20.26 -70.51
C ILE A 100 22.77 -18.83 -70.02
N ILE A 101 21.54 -18.33 -70.15
CA ILE A 101 21.09 -17.07 -69.58
C ILE A 101 21.08 -17.27 -68.05
N THR A 102 22.22 -17.07 -67.38
CA THR A 102 22.27 -16.94 -65.93
C THR A 102 22.20 -15.47 -65.55
N ALA A 103 21.05 -14.85 -65.85
CA ALA A 103 20.67 -13.56 -65.28
C ALA A 103 20.22 -13.76 -63.81
N SER A 104 21.08 -14.30 -62.95
CA SER A 104 20.90 -14.21 -61.50
C SER A 104 21.56 -12.93 -61.03
N SER A 105 20.98 -11.80 -61.43
CA SER A 105 21.25 -10.52 -60.79
C SER A 105 20.69 -10.63 -59.37
N SER A 106 21.55 -10.97 -58.40
CA SER A 106 21.18 -10.87 -56.99
C SER A 106 20.96 -9.38 -56.69
N ARG A 107 19.71 -8.92 -56.87
CA ARG A 107 19.28 -7.60 -56.42
C ARG A 107 19.36 -7.60 -54.91
N VAL A 108 20.51 -7.19 -54.39
CA VAL A 108 20.69 -6.88 -52.99
C VAL A 108 19.72 -5.76 -52.67
N LEU A 109 18.62 -6.09 -51.97
CA LEU A 109 17.68 -5.09 -51.46
C LEU A 109 18.49 -4.14 -50.57
N THR A 110 18.77 -2.95 -51.09
CA THR A 110 19.27 -1.84 -50.28
C THR A 110 18.22 -1.58 -49.21
N ARG A 111 18.58 -1.93 -47.97
CA ARG A 111 17.72 -1.86 -46.80
C ARG A 111 17.37 -0.39 -46.56
N ASN A 112 16.25 0.06 -47.13
CA ASN A 112 15.73 1.40 -46.90
C ASN A 112 15.36 1.52 -45.40
N LEU A 113 16.29 2.09 -44.64
CA LEU A 113 16.28 2.26 -43.18
C LEU A 113 15.48 3.45 -42.59
N PRO A 114 14.82 4.38 -43.32
CA PRO A 114 14.20 5.53 -42.66
C PRO A 114 12.90 5.16 -41.91
N MET A 115 12.15 4.17 -42.39
CA MET A 115 10.85 3.83 -41.81
C MET A 115 10.94 3.16 -40.42
N PRO A 116 11.87 2.21 -40.17
CA PRO A 116 12.06 1.66 -38.82
C PRO A 116 12.44 2.73 -37.79
N ARG A 117 13.21 3.76 -38.18
CA ARG A 117 13.63 4.82 -37.26
C ARG A 117 12.44 5.65 -36.74
N VAL A 118 11.51 6.01 -37.61
CA VAL A 118 10.30 6.77 -37.21
C VAL A 118 9.45 5.98 -36.21
N LEU A 119 9.27 4.69 -36.46
CA LEU A 119 8.53 3.77 -35.59
C LEU A 119 9.19 3.70 -34.20
N ILE A 120 10.51 3.55 -34.18
CA ILE A 120 11.30 3.54 -32.94
C ILE A 120 11.19 4.87 -32.18
N TYR A 121 11.35 6.01 -32.85
CA TYR A 121 11.23 7.32 -32.19
C TYR A 121 9.83 7.57 -31.61
N SER A 122 8.77 7.16 -32.33
CA SER A 122 7.40 7.27 -31.82
C SER A 122 7.16 6.43 -30.56
N LEU A 123 7.73 5.22 -30.51
CA LEU A 123 7.65 4.34 -29.35
C LEU A 123 8.42 4.92 -28.15
N PHE A 124 9.61 5.48 -28.37
CA PHE A 124 10.39 6.14 -27.33
C PHE A 124 9.70 7.40 -26.80
N ALA A 125 9.10 8.21 -27.68
CA ALA A 125 8.35 9.40 -27.28
C ALA A 125 7.15 9.02 -26.41
N TRP A 126 6.38 8.00 -26.81
CA TRP A 126 5.26 7.50 -26.02
C TRP A 126 5.70 6.90 -24.68
N SER A 127 6.76 6.10 -24.66
CA SER A 127 7.29 5.51 -23.42
C SER A 127 7.79 6.58 -22.45
N SER A 128 8.52 7.58 -22.95
CA SER A 128 8.97 8.73 -22.16
C SER A 128 7.79 9.49 -21.55
N PHE A 129 6.74 9.73 -22.33
CA PHE A 129 5.52 10.37 -21.86
C PHE A 129 4.86 9.60 -20.70
N VAL A 130 4.70 8.27 -20.82
CA VAL A 130 4.13 7.43 -19.76
C VAL A 130 5.00 7.45 -18.49
N ILE A 131 6.33 7.40 -18.62
CA ILE A 131 7.25 7.46 -17.49
C ILE A 131 7.13 8.79 -16.73
N VAL A 132 7.06 9.92 -17.44
CA VAL A 132 6.90 11.24 -16.83
C VAL A 132 5.56 11.33 -16.09
N MET A 133 4.47 10.91 -16.73
CA MET A 133 3.13 10.91 -16.13
C MET A 133 3.09 10.05 -14.86
N TYR A 134 3.63 8.84 -14.91
CA TYR A 134 3.70 7.95 -13.75
C TYR A 134 4.58 8.53 -12.62
N SER A 135 5.68 9.19 -12.97
CA SER A 135 6.56 9.83 -11.98
C SER A 135 5.85 10.96 -11.21
N VAL A 136 5.02 11.76 -11.89
CA VAL A 136 4.19 12.79 -11.26
C VAL A 136 3.09 12.16 -10.40
N ALA A 137 2.41 11.12 -10.88
CA ALA A 137 1.41 10.42 -10.08
C ALA A 137 2.03 9.81 -8.81
N TYR A 138 3.21 9.21 -8.93
CA TYR A 138 3.92 8.62 -7.80
C TYR A 138 4.38 9.67 -6.78
N SER A 139 4.88 10.83 -7.22
CA SER A 139 5.30 11.90 -6.28
C SER A 139 4.11 12.44 -5.48
N LEU A 140 2.94 12.55 -6.10
CA LEU A 140 1.69 12.94 -5.45
C LEU A 140 1.19 11.88 -4.46
N VAL A 141 1.26 10.60 -4.79
CA VAL A 141 0.89 9.53 -3.85
C VAL A 141 1.86 9.47 -2.67
N LYS A 142 3.16 9.70 -2.91
CA LYS A 142 4.16 9.71 -1.84
C LYS A 142 3.90 10.84 -0.82
N SER A 143 3.36 11.98 -1.25
CA SER A 143 3.03 13.08 -0.34
C SER A 143 1.80 12.80 0.55
N THR A 144 0.99 11.77 0.26
CA THR A 144 -0.18 11.41 1.08
C THR A 144 0.15 10.47 2.25
N ALA A 145 1.27 9.76 2.18
CA ALA A 145 1.72 8.84 3.24
C ALA A 145 1.73 9.45 4.66
N PRO A 146 2.27 10.66 4.90
CA PRO A 146 2.26 11.26 6.24
C PRO A 146 0.86 11.60 6.74
N ILE A 147 -0.05 11.99 5.84
CA ILE A 147 -1.44 12.30 6.18
C ILE A 147 -2.12 11.03 6.73
N ILE A 148 -1.94 9.90 6.06
CA ILE A 148 -2.50 8.62 6.51
C ILE A 148 -1.91 8.21 7.86
N ALA A 149 -0.60 8.39 8.03
CA ALA A 149 0.07 8.06 9.29
C ALA A 149 -0.49 8.87 10.46
N ASN A 150 -0.68 10.18 10.28
CA ASN A 150 -1.23 11.08 11.30
C ASN A 150 -2.66 10.72 11.68
N GLN A 151 -3.50 10.31 10.72
CA GLN A 151 -4.84 9.81 11.01
C GLN A 151 -4.80 8.56 11.89
N GLY A 152 -3.85 7.67 11.64
CA GLY A 152 -3.61 6.48 12.46
C GLY A 152 -3.33 6.84 13.92
N ILE A 153 -2.47 7.85 14.17
CA ILE A 153 -2.15 8.32 15.53
C ILE A 153 -3.40 8.81 16.24
N ILE A 154 -4.23 9.63 15.58
CA ILE A 154 -5.45 10.20 16.17
C ILE A 154 -6.42 9.08 16.57
N ASN A 155 -6.59 8.08 15.71
CA ASN A 155 -7.42 6.90 16.00
C ASN A 155 -6.86 6.09 17.19
N TYR A 156 -5.54 5.89 17.25
CA TYR A 156 -4.92 5.22 18.40
C TYR A 156 -5.07 6.04 19.68
N MET A 157 -4.91 7.37 19.61
CA MET A 157 -5.09 8.28 20.74
C MET A 157 -6.51 8.19 21.30
N LEU A 158 -7.53 8.18 20.43
CA LEU A 158 -8.92 7.96 20.82
C LEU A 158 -9.09 6.64 21.57
N SER A 159 -8.56 5.55 21.02
CA SER A 159 -8.62 4.23 21.65
C SER A 159 -7.90 4.20 23.00
N ARG A 160 -6.71 4.80 23.11
CA ARG A 160 -5.94 4.84 24.37
C ARG A 160 -6.61 5.70 25.43
N LEU A 161 -7.25 6.80 25.04
CA LEU A 161 -8.01 7.67 25.93
C LEU A 161 -9.19 6.92 26.55
N ILE A 162 -10.03 6.27 25.73
CA ILE A 162 -11.16 5.46 26.22
C ILE A 162 -10.66 4.36 27.16
N ASN A 163 -9.61 3.65 26.77
CA ASN A 163 -9.04 2.60 27.61
C ASN A 163 -8.53 3.17 28.94
N LEU A 164 -7.85 4.31 28.95
CA LEU A 164 -7.40 4.96 30.19
C LEU A 164 -8.58 5.23 31.14
N VAL A 165 -9.66 5.83 30.64
CA VAL A 165 -10.86 6.08 31.46
C VAL A 165 -11.45 4.78 32.00
N LEU A 166 -11.61 3.76 31.15
CA LEU A 166 -12.15 2.46 31.57
C LEU A 166 -11.28 1.82 32.66
N GLN A 167 -9.95 1.88 32.52
CA GLN A 167 -9.02 1.33 33.51
C GLN A 167 -9.09 2.09 34.84
N VAL A 168 -9.27 3.42 34.82
CA VAL A 168 -9.47 4.25 36.02
C VAL A 168 -10.81 3.91 36.70
N HIS A 169 -11.88 3.74 35.93
CA HIS A 169 -13.17 3.31 36.47
C HIS A 169 -13.08 1.93 37.13
N GLN A 170 -12.40 0.97 36.48
CA GLN A 170 -12.16 -0.36 37.04
C GLN A 170 -11.34 -0.33 38.33
N LEU A 171 -10.35 0.58 38.44
CA LEU A 171 -9.58 0.76 39.67
C LEU A 171 -10.48 1.16 40.83
N CYS A 172 -11.43 2.08 40.62
CA CYS A 172 -12.36 2.54 41.64
C CYS A 172 -13.29 1.42 42.11
N VAL A 173 -13.79 0.59 41.19
CA VAL A 173 -14.61 -0.58 41.53
C VAL A 173 -13.83 -1.55 42.43
N ILE A 174 -12.59 -1.89 42.05
CA ILE A 174 -11.73 -2.79 42.84
C ILE A 174 -11.41 -2.20 44.23
N ALA A 175 -11.16 -0.89 44.29
CA ALA A 175 -10.90 -0.19 45.55
C ALA A 175 -12.08 -0.32 46.51
N GLN A 176 -13.30 -0.10 46.00
CA GLN A 176 -14.54 -0.15 46.79
C GLN A 176 -14.88 -1.57 47.25
N ASP A 177 -14.72 -2.58 46.40
CA ASP A 177 -15.09 -3.97 46.71
C ASP A 177 -14.14 -4.64 47.72
N SER A 178 -12.87 -4.24 47.73
CA SER A 178 -11.84 -4.95 48.50
C SER A 178 -11.83 -4.62 50.00
N GLY A 179 -12.40 -3.49 50.43
CA GLY A 179 -12.39 -3.01 51.83
C GLY A 179 -11.00 -2.66 52.40
N ASN A 180 -9.93 -3.21 51.81
CA ASN A 180 -8.52 -2.91 52.06
C ASN A 180 -7.75 -3.00 50.73
N ALA A 181 -7.80 -1.93 49.95
CA ALA A 181 -7.23 -1.87 48.60
C ALA A 181 -5.71 -2.13 48.58
N ALA A 182 -5.01 -1.76 49.66
CA ALA A 182 -3.57 -1.97 49.83
C ALA A 182 -3.14 -3.44 49.73
N ALA A 183 -3.99 -4.36 50.19
CA ALA A 183 -3.67 -5.79 50.23
C ALA A 183 -4.06 -6.52 48.94
N SER A 184 -4.77 -5.87 48.01
CA SER A 184 -5.32 -6.51 46.82
C SER A 184 -4.27 -6.57 45.69
N PRO A 185 -3.83 -7.76 45.25
CA PRO A 185 -2.93 -7.88 44.11
C PRO A 185 -3.59 -7.40 42.80
N ALA A 186 -4.92 -7.51 42.69
CA ALA A 186 -5.68 -7.00 41.56
C ALA A 186 -5.60 -5.46 41.47
N PHE A 187 -5.64 -4.78 42.62
CA PHE A 187 -5.50 -3.32 42.68
C PHE A 187 -4.11 -2.88 42.19
N ALA A 188 -3.04 -3.51 42.67
CA ALA A 188 -1.68 -3.21 42.22
C ALA A 188 -1.47 -3.47 40.71
N ALA A 189 -2.02 -4.57 40.18
CA ALA A 189 -1.98 -4.86 38.75
C ALA A 189 -2.75 -3.82 37.92
N GLN A 190 -3.87 -3.32 38.45
CA GLN A 190 -4.66 -2.28 37.80
C GLN A 190 -3.93 -0.94 37.74
N VAL A 191 -3.27 -0.54 38.83
CA VAL A 191 -2.41 0.67 38.86
C VAL A 191 -1.29 0.58 37.82
N ALA A 192 -0.61 -0.57 37.72
CA ALA A 192 0.43 -0.79 36.71
C ALA A 192 -0.12 -0.69 35.26
N THR A 193 -1.36 -1.15 35.06
CA THR A 193 -2.06 -1.05 33.77
C THR A 193 -2.34 0.41 33.41
N ILE A 194 -2.81 1.22 34.36
CA ILE A 194 -3.04 2.66 34.17
C ILE A 194 -1.73 3.38 33.79
N VAL A 195 -0.62 3.09 34.50
CA VAL A 195 0.71 3.65 34.17
C VAL A 195 1.08 3.34 32.72
N THR A 196 0.81 2.11 32.26
CA THR A 196 1.10 1.69 30.89
C THR A 196 0.24 2.44 29.87
N TYR A 197 -1.07 2.56 30.09
CA TYR A 197 -1.97 3.26 29.16
C TYR A 197 -1.71 4.76 29.12
N LYS A 198 -1.48 5.39 30.28
CA LYS A 198 -1.06 6.80 30.37
C LYS A 198 0.22 7.05 29.59
N LYS A 199 1.24 6.19 29.77
CA LYS A 199 2.49 6.28 29.01
C LYS A 199 2.23 6.24 27.50
N LYS A 200 1.45 5.26 27.03
CA LYS A 200 1.12 5.12 25.60
C LYS A 200 0.35 6.31 25.06
N LEU A 201 -0.60 6.84 25.83
CA LEU A 201 -1.37 8.04 25.46
C LEU A 201 -0.46 9.26 25.33
N ARG A 202 0.44 9.47 26.29
CA ARG A 202 1.45 10.54 26.26
C ARG A 202 2.39 10.41 25.06
N ASP A 203 2.91 9.21 24.82
CA ASP A 203 3.84 8.96 23.71
C ASP A 203 3.15 9.23 22.35
N LEU A 204 1.88 8.82 22.19
CA LEU A 204 1.06 9.16 21.01
C LEU A 204 0.82 10.67 20.88
N TYR A 205 0.49 11.33 21.99
CA TYR A 205 0.23 12.77 22.00
C TYR A 205 1.48 13.56 21.59
N HIS A 206 2.63 13.24 22.16
CA HIS A 206 3.88 13.88 21.76
C HIS A 206 4.30 13.50 20.34
N THR A 207 3.98 12.28 19.89
CA THR A 207 4.17 11.90 18.49
C THR A 207 3.32 12.74 17.54
N LEU A 208 2.09 13.06 17.91
CA LEU A 208 1.25 13.98 17.17
C LEU A 208 1.88 15.39 17.08
N LEU A 209 2.44 15.87 18.20
CA LEU A 209 3.02 17.22 18.29
C LEU A 209 4.40 17.38 17.66
N ALA A 210 5.26 16.36 17.68
CA ALA A 210 6.65 16.45 17.24
C ALA A 210 6.96 15.53 16.04
N GLY A 211 5.99 14.75 15.57
CA GLY A 211 6.15 13.84 14.45
C GLY A 211 7.27 12.81 14.69
N GLY A 212 8.12 12.61 13.68
CA GLY A 212 9.25 11.68 13.75
C GLY A 212 10.33 12.05 14.78
N MET A 213 10.35 13.29 15.29
CA MET A 213 11.37 13.79 16.22
C MET A 213 11.09 13.44 17.68
N THR A 214 9.94 12.85 17.98
CA THR A 214 9.49 12.57 19.35
C THR A 214 10.47 11.69 20.12
N ARG A 215 11.05 10.68 19.46
CA ARG A 215 12.06 9.82 20.10
C ARG A 215 13.35 10.56 20.46
N THR A 216 13.69 11.60 19.70
CA THR A 216 14.85 12.45 19.96
C THR A 216 14.60 13.33 21.18
N TYR A 217 13.38 13.87 21.34
CA TYR A 217 13.04 14.76 22.46
C TYR A 217 12.67 14.03 23.76
N TYR A 218 11.92 12.93 23.68
CA TYR A 218 11.38 12.21 24.84
C TYR A 218 12.14 10.91 25.16
N GLY A 219 13.16 10.59 24.37
CA GLY A 219 14.07 9.47 24.59
C GLY A 219 13.64 8.14 23.95
N ALA A 220 14.53 7.17 24.03
CA ALA A 220 14.41 5.87 23.35
C ALA A 220 13.27 4.97 23.87
N ALA A 221 12.70 5.29 25.04
CA ALA A 221 11.61 4.54 25.65
C ALA A 221 10.21 4.89 25.09
N THR A 222 10.15 5.89 24.19
CA THR A 222 8.93 6.33 23.51
C THR A 222 8.51 5.32 22.44
N GLU A 223 7.22 5.01 22.35
CA GLU A 223 6.67 4.15 21.29
C GLU A 223 6.97 4.71 19.89
N LEU A 224 7.51 3.88 18.99
CA LEU A 224 7.89 4.30 17.64
C LEU A 224 6.77 4.01 16.64
N PHE A 225 6.28 5.06 16.00
CA PHE A 225 5.33 4.95 14.89
C PHE A 225 6.09 5.06 13.56
N MET A 226 6.53 3.91 13.02
CA MET A 226 7.39 3.82 11.83
C MET A 226 6.85 4.55 10.59
N SER A 227 5.54 4.78 10.53
CA SER A 227 4.89 5.45 9.40
C SER A 227 5.10 6.97 9.39
N ILE A 228 5.64 7.56 10.47
CA ILE A 228 5.78 9.01 10.62
C ILE A 228 7.25 9.38 10.42
N THR A 229 7.58 9.73 9.18
CA THR A 229 8.90 10.28 8.82
C THR A 229 8.88 11.80 8.71
N THR A 230 7.71 12.42 8.91
CA THR A 230 7.47 13.83 8.61
C THR A 230 7.44 14.70 9.88
N PRO A 231 7.64 16.02 9.71
CA PRO A 231 7.40 17.01 10.76
C PRO A 231 5.97 16.96 11.27
N SER A 232 5.73 17.67 12.38
CA SER A 232 4.50 17.57 13.17
C SER A 232 3.22 17.82 12.36
N VAL A 233 2.08 17.38 12.92
CA VAL A 233 0.77 17.71 12.35
C VAL A 233 0.55 19.23 12.29
N ASN A 234 1.20 19.98 13.17
CA ASN A 234 1.04 21.42 13.28
C ASN A 234 1.63 22.18 12.08
N ASP A 235 2.71 21.68 11.50
CA ASP A 235 3.43 22.40 10.45
C ASP A 235 2.68 22.42 9.11
N ASN A 236 1.85 21.40 8.86
CA ASN A 236 1.18 21.20 7.58
C ASN A 236 -0.28 21.68 7.57
N TYR A 237 -0.90 21.85 8.74
CA TYR A 237 -2.33 22.10 8.86
C TYR A 237 -2.63 23.18 9.92
N PRO A 238 -2.73 24.47 9.54
CA PRO A 238 -2.94 25.55 10.49
C PRO A 238 -4.26 25.41 11.27
N LYS A 239 -5.29 24.79 10.66
CA LYS A 239 -6.56 24.50 11.35
C LYS A 239 -6.38 23.49 12.49
N VAL A 240 -5.54 22.47 12.29
CA VAL A 240 -5.23 21.48 13.31
C VAL A 240 -4.36 22.10 14.41
N ALA A 241 -3.34 22.87 14.04
CA ALA A 241 -2.52 23.61 14.99
C ALA A 241 -3.37 24.57 15.85
N ASN A 242 -4.30 25.30 15.24
CA ASN A 242 -5.22 26.18 15.95
C ASN A 242 -6.18 25.41 16.86
N MET A 243 -6.59 24.20 16.50
CA MET A 243 -7.40 23.37 17.39
C MET A 243 -6.61 22.85 18.59
N ILE A 244 -5.34 22.49 18.38
CA ILE A 244 -4.46 21.94 19.41
C ILE A 244 -4.02 23.02 20.40
N PHE A 245 -3.54 24.15 19.89
CA PHE A 245 -2.90 25.21 20.68
C PHE A 245 -3.70 26.50 20.75
N GLY A 246 -4.65 26.71 19.84
CA GLY A 246 -5.47 27.91 19.85
C GLY A 246 -6.48 27.88 20.99
N SER A 247 -6.77 29.07 21.51
CA SER A 247 -7.93 29.32 22.34
C SER A 247 -9.17 29.09 21.49
N ASN A 248 -9.97 28.09 21.84
CA ASN A 248 -11.27 27.94 21.22
C ASN A 248 -12.26 28.73 22.08
N GLU A 249 -12.81 29.82 21.54
CA GLU A 249 -13.85 30.58 22.24
C GLU A 249 -15.06 29.69 22.57
N GLN A 250 -15.25 28.64 21.77
CA GLN A 250 -16.28 27.62 21.89
C GLN A 250 -15.70 26.32 22.45
N CYS A 251 -16.48 25.64 23.27
CA CYS A 251 -16.24 24.28 23.73
C CYS A 251 -15.89 23.30 22.59
N LEU A 252 -15.14 22.26 22.94
CA LEU A 252 -14.68 21.24 21.99
C LEU A 252 -15.67 20.10 21.74
N ARG A 253 -16.85 20.11 22.38
CA ARG A 253 -17.90 19.12 22.12
C ARG A 253 -18.40 19.19 20.69
N LEU A 254 -18.78 18.04 20.13
CA LEU A 254 -19.33 17.95 18.77
C LEU A 254 -20.68 18.65 18.66
N ASN A 255 -21.46 18.63 19.74
CA ASN A 255 -22.70 19.36 19.84
C ASN A 255 -22.53 20.58 20.77
N ALA A 256 -22.50 21.77 20.17
CA ALA A 256 -22.32 23.04 20.89
C ALA A 256 -23.42 23.31 21.93
N THR A 257 -24.61 22.73 21.78
CA THR A 257 -25.73 22.90 22.72
C THR A 257 -25.52 22.14 24.04
N VAL A 258 -24.64 21.13 24.05
CA VAL A 258 -24.37 20.27 25.22
C VAL A 258 -23.14 20.77 25.98
N CYS A 259 -22.65 21.96 25.67
CA CYS A 259 -21.46 22.48 26.31
C CYS A 259 -21.76 22.90 27.75
N PRO A 260 -20.86 22.58 28.68
CA PRO A 260 -21.03 22.96 30.07
C PRO A 260 -21.17 24.49 30.18
N GLY A 261 -22.11 24.94 31.02
CA GLY A 261 -22.22 26.35 31.37
C GLY A 261 -21.09 26.79 32.32
N PRO A 262 -20.96 28.11 32.57
CA PRO A 262 -19.92 28.66 33.46
C PRO A 262 -19.99 28.13 34.90
N GLU A 263 -21.13 27.61 35.33
CA GLU A 263 -21.32 26.96 36.62
C GLU A 263 -20.68 25.56 36.72
N ALA A 264 -20.30 24.96 35.60
CA ALA A 264 -19.68 23.65 35.59
C ALA A 264 -18.21 23.72 36.05
N ARG A 265 -17.82 22.78 36.92
CA ARG A 265 -16.47 22.70 37.51
C ARG A 265 -15.33 22.71 36.47
N PHE A 266 -15.54 22.10 35.30
CA PHE A 266 -14.52 21.96 34.26
C PHE A 266 -14.71 22.91 33.07
N TYR A 267 -15.54 23.95 33.23
CA TYR A 267 -15.87 24.90 32.17
C TYR A 267 -14.62 25.50 31.53
N GLU A 268 -13.68 26.00 32.32
CA GLU A 268 -12.46 26.66 31.81
C GLU A 268 -11.58 25.71 30.99
N TYR A 269 -11.39 24.47 31.45
CA TYR A 269 -10.57 23.50 30.73
C TYR A 269 -11.12 23.19 29.34
N SER A 270 -12.45 23.17 29.18
CA SER A 270 -13.10 22.89 27.90
C SER A 270 -12.90 23.98 26.84
N ARG A 271 -12.49 25.19 27.23
CA ARG A 271 -12.33 26.36 26.35
C ARG A 271 -10.87 26.72 26.07
N VAL A 272 -9.97 26.48 27.03
CA VAL A 272 -8.54 26.82 26.88
C VAL A 272 -7.86 26.00 25.75
N GLY A 273 -8.44 24.86 25.36
CA GLY A 273 -8.08 24.14 24.13
C GLY A 273 -7.66 22.70 24.37
N PHE A 274 -7.43 21.99 23.26
CA PHE A 274 -7.18 20.54 23.28
C PHE A 274 -5.91 20.16 24.04
N ASN A 275 -4.81 20.91 23.85
CA ASN A 275 -3.55 20.65 24.55
C ASN A 275 -3.69 20.74 26.07
N THR A 276 -4.44 21.72 26.55
CA THR A 276 -4.69 21.92 27.99
C THR A 276 -5.48 20.75 28.56
N MET A 277 -6.57 20.33 27.89
CA MET A 277 -7.36 19.18 28.35
C MET A 277 -6.55 17.88 28.37
N MET A 278 -5.79 17.60 27.31
CA MET A 278 -4.95 16.41 27.24
C MET A 278 -3.89 16.40 28.36
N THR A 279 -3.25 17.55 28.59
CA THR A 279 -2.26 17.70 29.67
C THR A 279 -2.89 17.53 31.04
N MET A 280 -4.07 18.10 31.29
CA MET A 280 -4.78 17.96 32.56
C MET A 280 -5.19 16.52 32.84
N VAL A 281 -5.67 15.78 31.84
CA VAL A 281 -5.99 14.35 31.99
C VAL A 281 -4.72 13.53 32.30
N MET A 282 -3.58 13.83 31.67
CA MET A 282 -2.32 13.15 31.99
C MET A 282 -1.84 13.45 33.41
N ILE A 283 -1.92 14.71 33.85
CA ILE A 283 -1.57 15.13 35.22
C ILE A 283 -2.48 14.45 36.25
N ALA A 284 -3.80 14.44 36.03
CA ALA A 284 -4.75 13.76 36.90
C ALA A 284 -4.46 12.24 36.97
N ALA A 285 -4.08 11.61 35.85
CA ALA A 285 -3.68 10.21 35.85
C ALA A 285 -2.36 9.95 36.59
N ASP A 286 -1.41 10.88 36.55
CA ASP A 286 -0.19 10.83 37.37
C ASP A 286 -0.51 10.93 38.86
N HIS A 287 -1.32 11.91 39.25
CA HIS A 287 -1.73 12.12 40.63
C HIS A 287 -2.55 10.95 41.18
N LEU A 288 -3.49 10.41 40.40
CA LEU A 288 -4.26 9.23 40.77
C LEU A 288 -3.37 8.00 41.00
N VAL A 289 -2.36 7.77 40.16
CA VAL A 289 -1.39 6.68 40.37
C VAL A 289 -0.63 6.90 41.67
N TYR A 290 -0.19 8.13 41.95
CA TYR A 290 0.49 8.47 43.20
C TYR A 290 -0.39 8.19 44.42
N VAL A 291 -1.64 8.68 44.42
CA VAL A 291 -2.62 8.44 45.49
C VAL A 291 -2.91 6.95 45.64
N ALA A 292 -3.11 6.22 44.54
CA ALA A 292 -3.34 4.78 44.58
C ALA A 292 -2.16 4.01 45.22
N THR A 293 -0.93 4.48 45.05
CA THR A 293 0.25 3.83 45.67
C THR A 293 0.51 4.23 47.11
N SER A 294 0.21 5.49 47.48
CA SER A 294 0.50 6.04 48.82
C SER A 294 -0.66 5.85 49.79
N GLU A 295 -1.88 6.04 49.31
CA GLU A 295 -3.12 6.04 50.07
C GLU A 295 -4.21 5.24 49.31
N PRO A 296 -4.02 3.92 49.11
CA PRO A 296 -4.88 3.11 48.25
C PRO A 296 -6.37 3.11 48.64
N ASN A 297 -6.68 3.35 49.92
CA ASN A 297 -8.06 3.43 50.42
C ASN A 297 -8.75 4.78 50.11
N ASN A 298 -8.01 5.79 49.66
CA ASN A 298 -8.55 7.11 49.28
C ASN A 298 -8.99 7.17 47.81
N VAL A 299 -8.76 6.11 47.03
CA VAL A 299 -9.21 6.02 45.63
C VAL A 299 -10.71 5.73 45.59
N THR A 300 -11.51 6.76 45.35
CA THR A 300 -12.98 6.69 45.29
C THR A 300 -13.51 7.38 44.03
N PHE A 301 -14.76 7.11 43.67
CA PHE A 301 -15.44 7.79 42.57
C PHE A 301 -15.58 9.30 42.79
N ASP A 302 -15.58 9.75 44.04
CA ASP A 302 -15.69 11.16 44.41
C ASP A 302 -14.33 11.88 44.40
N SER A 303 -13.23 11.16 44.09
CA SER A 303 -11.91 11.78 44.00
C SER A 303 -11.83 12.72 42.80
N TYR A 304 -11.21 13.88 43.03
CA TYR A 304 -11.09 14.94 42.03
C TYR A 304 -10.38 14.47 40.74
N ASP A 305 -9.38 13.60 40.85
CA ASP A 305 -8.66 13.08 39.68
C ASP A 305 -9.51 12.15 38.83
N VAL A 306 -10.31 11.29 39.47
CA VAL A 306 -11.25 10.40 38.76
C VAL A 306 -12.33 11.23 38.08
N ASP A 307 -12.82 12.26 38.75
CA ASP A 307 -13.80 13.21 38.21
C ASP A 307 -13.25 13.92 36.95
N ILE A 308 -12.00 14.43 36.97
CA ILE A 308 -11.34 15.00 35.79
C ILE A 308 -11.22 13.95 34.68
N ILE A 309 -10.61 12.80 34.96
CA ILE A 309 -10.33 11.79 33.93
C ILE A 309 -11.63 11.30 33.29
N PHE A 310 -12.68 11.13 34.09
CA PHE A 310 -14.00 10.75 33.59
C PHE A 310 -14.64 11.89 32.82
N ASN A 311 -15.00 13.01 33.46
CA ASN A 311 -15.81 14.04 32.81
C ASN A 311 -15.06 14.76 31.68
N LEU A 312 -13.81 15.19 31.91
CA LEU A 312 -13.01 15.84 30.89
C LEU A 312 -12.57 14.83 29.81
N GLY A 313 -12.23 13.60 30.21
CA GLY A 313 -11.74 12.58 29.28
C GLY A 313 -12.82 11.97 28.36
N THR A 314 -14.01 11.65 28.88
CA THR A 314 -15.06 10.97 28.09
C THR A 314 -15.91 11.89 27.24
N PHE A 315 -16.09 13.14 27.66
CA PHE A 315 -16.96 14.07 26.96
C PHE A 315 -16.13 15.05 26.15
N ASP A 316 -15.47 16.00 26.81
CA ASP A 316 -14.85 17.15 26.15
C ASP A 316 -13.59 16.78 25.35
N LEU A 317 -12.67 16.02 25.96
CA LEU A 317 -11.44 15.60 25.29
C LEU A 317 -11.73 14.56 24.21
N PHE A 318 -12.65 13.61 24.45
CA PHE A 318 -13.06 12.62 23.47
C PHE A 318 -13.64 13.27 22.21
N ASP A 319 -14.60 14.19 22.36
CA ASP A 319 -15.15 14.96 21.25
C ASP A 319 -14.07 15.83 20.59
N GLY A 320 -13.14 16.39 21.38
CA GLY A 320 -11.97 17.06 20.87
C GLY A 320 -11.10 16.16 19.97
N VAL A 321 -10.85 14.91 20.37
CA VAL A 321 -10.11 13.96 19.53
C VAL A 321 -10.92 13.60 18.26
N GLN A 322 -12.24 13.45 18.36
CA GLN A 322 -13.08 13.19 17.19
C GLN A 322 -13.10 14.36 16.21
N ARG A 323 -13.22 15.59 16.71
CA ARG A 323 -13.19 16.79 15.87
C ARG A 323 -11.81 16.97 15.23
N LEU A 324 -10.74 16.64 15.95
CA LEU A 324 -9.38 16.60 15.40
C LEU A 324 -9.27 15.56 14.28
N SER A 325 -9.85 14.38 14.47
CA SER A 325 -9.96 13.34 13.44
C SER A 325 -10.71 13.83 12.21
N SER A 326 -11.86 14.51 12.38
CA SER A 326 -12.65 15.04 11.27
C SER A 326 -11.92 16.12 10.46
N LEU A 327 -11.16 17.02 11.13
CA LEU A 327 -10.35 18.03 10.45
C LEU A 327 -9.26 17.40 9.60
N HIS A 328 -8.69 16.29 10.07
CA HIS A 328 -7.65 15.55 9.37
C HIS A 328 -8.22 14.70 8.23
N GLU A 329 -9.42 14.13 8.40
CA GLU A 329 -10.18 13.47 7.33
C GLU A 329 -10.52 14.45 6.20
N ASP A 330 -10.96 15.66 6.51
CA ASP A 330 -11.21 16.72 5.51
C ASP A 330 -9.95 17.06 4.72
N ALA A 331 -8.79 17.14 5.38
CA ALA A 331 -7.52 17.38 4.71
C ALA A 331 -7.12 16.20 3.81
N PHE A 332 -7.32 14.99 4.29
CA PHE A 332 -7.09 13.75 3.54
C PHE A 332 -7.98 13.67 2.29
N LEU A 333 -9.28 13.91 2.42
CA LEU A 333 -10.23 13.85 1.31
C LEU A 333 -9.91 14.87 0.21
N ARG A 334 -9.43 16.07 0.56
CA ARG A 334 -8.98 17.06 -0.44
C ARG A 334 -7.80 16.56 -1.25
N VAL A 335 -6.81 15.96 -0.60
CA VAL A 335 -5.64 15.42 -1.28
C VAL A 335 -6.03 14.24 -2.16
N PHE A 336 -6.90 13.34 -1.68
CA PHE A 336 -7.41 12.22 -2.48
C PHE A 336 -8.25 12.69 -3.68
N SER A 337 -9.09 13.70 -3.51
CA SER A 337 -9.85 14.30 -4.60
C SER A 337 -8.91 14.81 -5.70
N ASN A 338 -7.83 15.52 -5.34
CA ASN A 338 -6.83 15.98 -6.30
C ASN A 338 -6.13 14.80 -7.00
N VAL A 339 -5.76 13.75 -6.27
CA VAL A 339 -5.13 12.55 -6.85
C VAL A 339 -6.07 11.86 -7.84
N ILE A 340 -7.37 11.75 -7.52
CA ILE A 340 -8.38 11.16 -8.40
C ILE A 340 -8.53 12.00 -9.67
N ILE A 341 -8.60 13.33 -9.55
CA ILE A 341 -8.70 14.24 -10.71
C ILE A 341 -7.48 14.08 -11.62
N ILE A 342 -6.26 14.09 -11.06
CA ILE A 342 -5.03 13.95 -11.83
C ILE A 342 -4.95 12.58 -12.50
N HIS A 343 -5.33 11.49 -11.81
CA HIS A 343 -5.40 10.16 -12.40
C HIS A 343 -6.43 10.08 -13.52
N SER A 344 -7.60 10.70 -13.36
CA SER A 344 -8.63 10.75 -14.39
C SER A 344 -8.15 11.49 -15.64
N ILE A 345 -7.48 12.64 -15.47
CA ILE A 345 -6.88 13.40 -16.59
C ILE A 345 -5.77 12.57 -17.25
N MET A 346 -4.88 11.96 -16.44
CA MET A 346 -3.80 11.10 -16.93
C MET A 346 -4.34 9.93 -17.75
N MET A 347 -5.42 9.29 -17.29
CA MET A 347 -6.10 8.23 -18.02
C MET A 347 -6.69 8.73 -19.34
N GLY A 348 -7.35 9.90 -19.33
CA GLY A 348 -7.88 10.52 -20.56
C GLY A 348 -6.80 10.83 -21.59
N VAL A 349 -5.72 11.50 -21.18
CA VAL A 349 -4.59 11.82 -22.07
C VAL A 349 -3.84 10.56 -22.53
N GLY A 350 -3.69 9.58 -21.64
CA GLY A 350 -3.11 8.27 -21.99
C GLY A 350 -3.93 7.56 -23.06
N LEU A 351 -5.26 7.58 -22.96
CA LEU A 351 -6.15 6.95 -23.94
C LEU A 351 -6.14 7.69 -25.28
N VAL A 352 -6.20 9.02 -25.27
CA VAL A 352 -6.10 9.84 -26.49
C VAL A 352 -4.75 9.63 -27.18
N SER A 353 -3.65 9.62 -26.42
CA SER A 353 -2.31 9.40 -26.97
C SER A 353 -2.13 7.98 -27.52
N ALA A 354 -2.71 6.96 -26.88
CA ALA A 354 -2.72 5.59 -27.41
C ALA A 354 -3.50 5.50 -28.74
N VAL A 355 -4.70 6.08 -28.81
CA VAL A 355 -5.49 6.11 -30.06
C VAL A 355 -4.74 6.86 -31.16
N ALA A 356 -4.16 8.02 -30.83
CA ALA A 356 -3.34 8.78 -31.77
C ALA A 356 -2.14 7.94 -32.26
N PHE A 357 -1.44 7.26 -31.35
CA PHE A 357 -0.32 6.38 -31.69
C PHE A 357 -0.73 5.25 -32.65
N PHE A 358 -1.84 4.57 -32.39
CA PHE A 358 -2.36 3.54 -33.30
C PHE A 358 -2.76 4.11 -34.67
N MET A 359 -3.39 5.29 -34.71
CA MET A 359 -3.72 5.95 -35.98
C MET A 359 -2.47 6.39 -36.75
N PHE A 360 -1.44 6.90 -36.06
CA PHE A 360 -0.18 7.32 -36.67
C PHE A 360 0.69 6.14 -37.13
N LEU A 361 0.65 4.99 -36.45
CA LEU A 361 1.38 3.79 -36.86
C LEU A 361 0.68 3.00 -37.96
N SER A 362 -0.64 2.84 -37.87
CA SER A 362 -1.41 2.04 -38.83
C SER A 362 -1.41 2.66 -40.23
N LYS A 363 -1.55 3.98 -40.36
CA LYS A 363 -1.59 4.66 -41.66
C LYS A 363 -0.36 4.39 -42.55
N PRO A 364 0.89 4.66 -42.11
CA PRO A 364 2.07 4.42 -42.95
C PRO A 364 2.31 2.92 -43.16
N TYR A 365 1.98 2.07 -42.18
CA TYR A 365 2.14 0.63 -42.32
C TYR A 365 1.19 0.05 -43.37
N VAL A 366 -0.09 0.41 -43.32
CA VAL A 366 -1.10 0.02 -44.32
C VAL A 366 -0.76 0.60 -45.69
N ALA A 367 -0.31 1.85 -45.77
CA ALA A 367 0.09 2.47 -47.04
C ALA A 367 1.28 1.72 -47.69
N LYS A 368 2.24 1.27 -46.88
CA LYS A 368 3.37 0.49 -47.38
C LYS A 368 3.00 -0.94 -47.73
N LEU A 369 2.21 -1.62 -46.90
CA LEU A 369 1.68 -2.95 -47.22
C LEU A 369 0.88 -2.93 -48.53
N ARG A 370 0.09 -1.89 -48.79
CA ARG A 370 -0.61 -1.73 -50.07
C ARG A 370 0.38 -1.64 -51.25
N LYS A 371 1.46 -0.87 -51.11
CA LYS A 371 2.50 -0.78 -52.15
C LYS A 371 3.21 -2.12 -52.36
N GLU A 372 3.63 -2.78 -51.28
CA GLU A 372 4.32 -4.07 -51.37
C GLU A 372 3.40 -5.16 -51.93
N THR A 373 2.12 -5.19 -51.55
CA THR A 373 1.15 -6.12 -52.12
C THR A 373 0.88 -5.86 -53.60
N THR A 374 0.82 -4.60 -54.06
CA THR A 374 0.73 -4.31 -55.51
C THR A 374 1.98 -4.77 -56.26
N THR A 375 3.18 -4.52 -55.73
CA THR A 375 4.42 -4.97 -56.37
C THR A 375 4.54 -6.50 -56.37
N LEU A 376 4.14 -7.17 -55.28
CA LEU A 376 4.08 -8.63 -55.22
C LEU A 376 3.05 -9.20 -56.19
N ALA A 377 1.90 -8.55 -56.35
CA ALA A 377 0.89 -8.94 -57.33
C ALA A 377 1.40 -8.78 -58.77
N GLU A 378 2.13 -7.71 -59.07
CA GLU A 378 2.80 -7.52 -60.36
C GLU A 378 3.86 -8.60 -60.62
N MET A 379 4.71 -8.91 -59.63
CA MET A 379 5.69 -9.99 -59.76
C MET A 379 5.02 -11.37 -59.92
N ALA A 380 3.94 -11.62 -59.18
CA ALA A 380 3.17 -12.86 -59.30
C ALA A 380 2.48 -12.97 -60.67
N ALA A 381 2.02 -11.85 -61.25
CA ALA A 381 1.43 -11.82 -62.59
C ALA A 381 2.46 -12.08 -63.71
N MET A 382 3.75 -11.89 -63.46
CA MET A 382 4.83 -12.21 -64.39
C MET A 382 5.30 -13.68 -64.32
N LEU A 383 4.83 -14.47 -63.35
CA LEU A 383 5.16 -15.91 -63.34
C LEU A 383 4.30 -16.66 -64.38
N PRO A 384 4.90 -17.50 -65.23
CA PRO A 384 4.15 -18.37 -66.13
C PRO A 384 3.19 -19.25 -65.33
N ARG A 385 1.95 -19.34 -65.82
CA ARG A 385 0.77 -19.95 -65.15
C ARG A 385 0.95 -21.43 -64.74
N GLU A 386 2.04 -22.05 -65.17
CA GLU A 386 2.45 -23.44 -64.90
C GLU A 386 3.15 -23.62 -63.54
N VAL A 387 3.63 -22.54 -62.90
CA VAL A 387 4.35 -22.63 -61.62
C VAL A 387 3.36 -22.53 -60.46
N ASP A 388 3.01 -23.69 -59.90
CA ASP A 388 2.07 -23.85 -58.78
C ASP A 388 2.67 -23.28 -57.48
N LEU A 389 2.58 -21.96 -57.31
CA LEU A 389 3.07 -21.18 -56.16
C LEU A 389 2.58 -21.76 -54.83
N THR A 390 1.38 -22.36 -54.80
CA THR A 390 0.85 -22.98 -53.59
C THR A 390 1.70 -24.18 -53.14
N LYS A 391 2.22 -24.99 -54.06
CA LYS A 391 3.11 -26.11 -53.73
C LYS A 391 4.50 -25.62 -53.33
N ALA A 392 5.02 -24.57 -53.97
CA ALA A 392 6.31 -23.98 -53.60
C ALA A 392 6.27 -23.27 -52.25
N LEU A 393 5.19 -22.53 -51.93
CA LEU A 393 5.02 -21.87 -50.63
C LEU A 393 4.73 -22.89 -49.52
N VAL A 394 3.97 -23.96 -49.79
CA VAL A 394 3.77 -25.05 -48.82
C VAL A 394 5.05 -25.85 -48.63
N ALA A 395 5.87 -26.04 -49.67
CA ALA A 395 7.19 -26.64 -49.53
C ALA A 395 8.14 -25.73 -48.73
N ALA A 396 8.17 -24.43 -49.01
CA ALA A 396 9.01 -23.46 -48.30
C ALA A 396 8.56 -23.24 -46.85
N ALA A 397 7.25 -23.17 -46.57
CA ALA A 397 6.71 -23.06 -45.22
C ALA A 397 6.84 -24.37 -44.42
N LYS A 398 6.98 -25.52 -45.09
CA LYS A 398 7.38 -26.78 -44.46
C LYS A 398 8.91 -26.92 -44.30
N LEU A 399 9.68 -26.07 -44.98
CA LEU A 399 11.14 -26.03 -44.93
C LEU A 399 11.64 -24.84 -44.11
N GLU A 400 11.21 -24.71 -42.85
CA GLU A 400 12.08 -24.21 -41.78
C GLU A 400 11.45 -24.52 -40.38
N PRO A 401 12.20 -25.07 -39.39
CA PRO A 401 13.59 -25.51 -39.39
C PRO A 401 13.73 -27.02 -39.09
N GLU A 402 14.33 -27.78 -40.01
CA GLU A 402 15.27 -28.82 -39.55
C GLU A 402 16.66 -28.21 -39.71
N SER A 403 17.26 -27.92 -38.56
CA SER A 403 18.66 -27.58 -38.35
C SER A 403 19.57 -27.86 -39.54
N ALA A 404 20.05 -26.79 -40.20
CA ALA A 404 21.23 -26.84 -41.06
C ALA A 404 22.44 -27.28 -40.23
N GLN A 405 22.61 -28.59 -40.14
CA GLN A 405 23.83 -29.26 -39.72
C GLN A 405 24.86 -29.01 -40.83
N ILE A 406 25.71 -28.01 -40.61
CA ILE A 406 26.84 -27.68 -41.48
C ILE A 406 27.81 -28.86 -41.44
N GLY A 407 27.73 -29.72 -42.45
CA GLY A 407 28.69 -30.77 -42.74
C GLY A 407 29.96 -30.19 -43.35
N GLY A 408 30.92 -29.81 -42.51
CA GLY A 408 32.30 -29.51 -42.89
C GLY A 408 33.18 -30.75 -42.72
N GLY A 409 33.44 -31.46 -43.81
CA GLY A 409 34.45 -32.52 -43.86
C GLY A 409 35.80 -31.96 -44.31
N GLY A 410 36.85 -32.10 -43.50
CA GLY A 410 38.23 -32.02 -44.03
C GLY A 410 39.38 -31.58 -43.11
N LYS A 411 39.81 -32.48 -42.21
CA LYS A 411 41.21 -32.90 -41.99
C LYS A 411 42.20 -32.04 -41.15
N LYS A 412 42.54 -32.64 -39.98
CA LYS A 412 43.83 -32.70 -39.23
C LYS A 412 44.43 -31.45 -38.56
N SER A 413 44.47 -31.44 -37.22
CA SER A 413 45.68 -31.72 -36.40
C SER A 413 45.57 -31.17 -34.96
N GLY A 414 45.72 -32.06 -33.97
CA GLY A 414 46.17 -31.81 -32.57
C GLY A 414 45.31 -30.90 -31.68
N GLY A 415 44.92 -31.23 -30.44
CA GLY A 415 45.28 -32.29 -29.51
C GLY A 415 44.90 -31.79 -28.09
N GLY A 416 44.41 -32.68 -27.23
CA GLY A 416 44.50 -32.54 -25.77
C GLY A 416 43.26 -32.09 -24.99
N GLY A 417 42.56 -33.06 -24.39
CA GLY A 417 42.43 -33.12 -22.92
C GLY A 417 41.11 -32.71 -22.24
N GLY A 418 40.43 -33.71 -21.64
CA GLY A 418 39.74 -33.62 -20.34
C GLY A 418 38.23 -33.32 -20.36
N THR A 419 37.33 -34.32 -20.36
CA THR A 419 36.74 -35.07 -19.22
C THR A 419 35.67 -34.35 -18.39
N SER A 420 34.54 -35.06 -18.25
CA SER A 420 33.46 -35.00 -17.23
C SER A 420 32.54 -33.76 -17.23
N GLY A 421 31.22 -33.85 -17.11
CA GLY A 421 30.30 -34.95 -16.82
C GLY A 421 28.95 -34.33 -16.36
N GLY A 422 27.86 -35.10 -16.35
CA GLY A 422 26.68 -34.79 -15.54
C GLY A 422 25.42 -34.38 -16.30
N ALA A 423 24.54 -35.37 -16.46
CA ALA A 423 23.13 -35.32 -16.87
C ALA A 423 22.22 -34.79 -15.71
N PRO A 424 20.88 -35.01 -15.68
CA PRO A 424 19.81 -34.65 -16.62
C PRO A 424 18.56 -34.03 -15.91
N ASP A 425 17.48 -33.90 -16.68
CA ASP A 425 16.05 -34.02 -16.31
C ASP A 425 15.35 -32.92 -15.49
N ALA A 426 14.22 -32.42 -16.03
CA ALA A 426 12.88 -32.88 -15.61
C ALA A 426 11.75 -32.00 -16.16
N SER A 427 10.99 -32.60 -17.08
CA SER A 427 9.51 -32.74 -17.10
C SER A 427 8.57 -31.58 -16.78
N PHE A 428 7.63 -31.47 -17.72
CA PHE A 428 6.47 -30.60 -17.84
C PHE A 428 5.21 -31.38 -17.37
N HIS A 429 4.42 -30.80 -16.47
CA HIS A 429 3.02 -31.12 -16.17
C HIS A 429 2.30 -29.76 -16.11
N GLY A 430 1.11 -29.52 -16.63
CA GLY A 430 -0.08 -30.35 -16.81
C GLY A 430 -1.27 -29.49 -16.34
N MET A 431 -2.24 -29.27 -17.22
CA MET A 431 -3.41 -28.38 -17.09
C MET A 431 -4.27 -28.58 -15.83
N ALA A 432 -4.92 -27.49 -15.38
CA ALA A 432 -6.32 -27.54 -14.92
C ALA A 432 -6.99 -26.16 -15.02
N SER A 433 -7.94 -26.05 -15.95
CA SER A 433 -8.93 -24.98 -16.06
C SER A 433 -10.04 -25.23 -15.05
N ARG A 434 -10.43 -24.21 -14.26
CA ARG A 434 -11.70 -24.18 -13.52
C ARG A 434 -12.36 -22.83 -13.70
N SER A 435 -13.49 -22.85 -14.39
CA SER A 435 -14.53 -21.85 -14.39
C SER A 435 -15.19 -21.77 -13.02
N ALA A 436 -15.43 -20.55 -12.53
CA ALA A 436 -16.39 -20.29 -11.48
C ALA A 436 -17.15 -19.01 -11.83
N SER A 437 -18.47 -19.16 -11.85
CA SER A 437 -19.51 -18.22 -12.23
C SER A 437 -19.63 -17.04 -11.26
N MET A 438 -20.04 -15.90 -11.81
CA MET A 438 -20.58 -14.78 -11.06
C MET A 438 -21.90 -15.18 -10.38
N ASP A 439 -22.10 -14.74 -9.15
CA ASP A 439 -23.43 -14.49 -8.58
C ASP A 439 -23.37 -13.15 -7.85
N PHE A 440 -24.12 -12.19 -8.36
CA PHE A 440 -24.25 -10.82 -7.84
C PHE A 440 -25.74 -10.58 -7.62
N SER A 441 -26.19 -10.72 -6.37
CA SER A 441 -27.56 -10.39 -5.95
C SER A 441 -27.56 -10.06 -4.46
N HIS A 442 -28.17 -8.92 -4.12
CA HIS A 442 -28.42 -8.33 -2.79
C HIS A 442 -27.17 -7.80 -2.05
N MET A 443 -27.18 -6.61 -1.42
CA MET A 443 -28.25 -6.00 -0.62
C MET A 443 -28.12 -4.46 -0.53
N GLN A 444 -29.29 -3.82 -0.42
CA GLN A 444 -29.55 -2.49 0.17
C GLN A 444 -29.37 -2.54 1.68
#